data_AF-A0A955XZ41-F1
#
_entry.id   AF-A0A955XZ41-F1
#
_cell.length_a   1.000
_cell.length_b   1.000
_cell.length_c   1.000
_cell.angle_alpha   90.00
_cell.angle_beta   90.00
_cell.angle_gamma   90.00
#
_symmetry.space_group_name_H-M   'P 1'
#
loop_
_entity.id
_entity.type
_entity.pdbx_description
1 polymer ?
#
loop_
_entity_poly.entity_id
_entity_poly.type
_entity_poly.pdbx_seq_one_letter_code
_entity_poly.pdbx_strand_id
1 'polypeptide(L)' 'TNYPDRYEFEGMADLPRKGPADAPIQIVEISDFQCPFCARLRLSLEEVMAEYPDQVAIYFVNYPLSNQCNP' A
#
# COMPACT_ATOMS: atom_id res chain seq x y z
N THR A 1 -6.19 -21.59 8.78
CA THR A 1 -7.24 -21.54 7.73
C THR A 1 -8.39 -20.60 8.12
N ASN A 2 -8.12 -19.51 8.84
CA ASN A 2 -9.08 -18.46 9.18
C ASN A 2 -8.55 -17.13 8.62
N TYR A 3 -8.53 -17.00 7.29
CA TYR A 3 -8.30 -15.72 6.63
C TYR A 3 -9.63 -15.29 6.03
N PRO A 4 -10.16 -14.10 6.38
CA PRO A 4 -11.36 -13.59 5.74
C PRO A 4 -11.13 -13.41 4.24
N ASP A 5 -12.21 -13.51 3.46
CA ASP A 5 -12.16 -13.32 2.00
C ASP A 5 -11.62 -11.92 1.64
N ARG A 6 -11.83 -10.93 2.52
CA ARG A 6 -11.24 -9.59 2.43
C ARG A 6 -10.91 -9.07 3.83
N TYR A 7 -9.75 -8.44 3.97
CA TYR A 7 -9.48 -7.58 5.13
C TYR A 7 -10.04 -6.20 4.84
N GLU A 8 -10.89 -5.71 5.73
CA GLU A 8 -11.28 -4.31 5.75
C GLU A 8 -10.20 -3.53 6.51
N PHE A 9 -9.61 -2.54 5.84
CA PHE A 9 -8.65 -1.64 6.47
C PHE A 9 -9.38 -0.38 6.93
N GLU A 10 -9.49 -0.19 8.24
CA GLU A 10 -10.16 0.98 8.82
C GLU A 10 -9.44 2.28 8.40
N GLY A 11 -10.18 3.32 8.03
CA GLY A 11 -9.61 4.59 7.60
C GLY A 11 -8.95 4.57 6.21
N MET A 12 -9.09 3.50 5.43
CA MET A 12 -8.49 3.37 4.10
C MET A 12 -8.84 4.51 3.14
N ALA A 13 -10.06 5.07 3.26
CA ALA A 13 -10.52 6.20 2.45
C ALA A 13 -9.69 7.48 2.66
N ASP A 14 -9.03 7.61 3.82
CA ASP A 14 -8.23 8.79 4.18
C ASP A 14 -6.74 8.63 3.81
N LEU A 15 -6.32 7.46 3.34
CA LEU A 15 -4.94 7.19 2.99
C LEU A 15 -4.57 7.78 1.62
N PRO A 16 -3.30 8.24 1.43
CA PRO A 16 -2.77 8.54 0.11
C PRO A 16 -2.91 7.34 -0.81
N ARG A 17 -3.50 7.57 -2.00
CA ARG A 17 -3.74 6.52 -2.99
C ARG A 17 -3.10 6.88 -4.32
N LYS A 18 -2.55 5.86 -4.99
CA LYS A 18 -2.24 5.89 -6.42
C LYS A 18 -3.12 4.85 -7.14
N GLY A 19 -3.75 5.23 -8.25
CA GLY A 19 -4.69 4.40 -9.00
C GLY A 19 -6.18 4.71 -8.75
N PRO A 20 -7.10 4.00 -9.44
CA PRO A 20 -8.55 4.23 -9.34
C PRO A 20 -9.11 3.96 -7.93
N ALA A 21 -10.18 4.67 -7.54
CA ALA A 21 -10.80 4.48 -6.23
C ALA A 21 -11.53 3.13 -6.11
N ASP A 22 -12.10 2.70 -7.22
CA ASP A 22 -12.91 1.52 -7.44
C ASP A 22 -12.12 0.34 -8.01
N ALA A 23 -10.78 0.42 -7.99
CA ALA A 23 -9.92 -0.64 -8.45
C ALA A 23 -10.30 -1.98 -7.78
N PRO A 24 -10.52 -3.07 -8.54
CA PRO A 24 -10.91 -4.37 -7.99
C PRO A 24 -9.84 -4.96 -7.06
N ILE A 25 -8.57 -4.63 -7.31
CA ILE A 25 -7.44 -5.01 -6.47
C ILE A 25 -6.92 -3.76 -5.75
N GLN A 26 -6.93 -3.82 -4.42
CA GLN A 26 -6.46 -2.73 -3.56
C GLN A 26 -5.35 -3.27 -2.67
N ILE A 27 -4.18 -2.63 -2.71
CA ILE A 27 -2.99 -2.99 -1.94
C ILE A 27 -2.80 -1.91 -0.89
N VAL A 28 -2.76 -2.30 0.38
CA VAL A 28 -2.34 -1.40 1.46
C VAL A 28 -0.85 -1.63 1.72
N GLU A 29 -0.02 -0.65 1.38
CA GLU A 29 1.42 -0.67 1.60
C GLU A 29 1.75 0.08 2.89
N ILE A 30 2.10 -0.66 3.95
CA ILE A 30 2.65 -0.10 5.19
C ILE A 30 4.15 -0.01 5.03
N SER A 31 4.70 1.21 5.04
CA SER A 31 6.03 1.46 4.50
C SER A 31 6.71 2.68 5.12
N ASP A 32 8.04 2.75 4.98
CA ASP A 32 8.86 3.89 5.39
C ASP A 32 9.73 4.34 4.22
N PHE A 33 9.74 5.65 3.95
CA PHE A 33 10.60 6.26 2.93
C PHE A 33 12.11 6.05 3.16
N GLN A 34 12.52 5.79 4.40
CA GLN A 34 13.91 5.51 4.76
C GLN A 34 14.26 4.02 4.72
N CYS A 35 13.28 3.13 4.51
CA CYS A 35 13.53 1.68 4.47
C CYS A 35 14.04 1.24 3.09
N PRO A 36 15.25 0.64 2.99
CA PRO A 36 15.81 0.22 1.71
C PRO A 36 15.05 -0.96 1.07
N PHE A 37 14.36 -1.78 1.87
CA PHE A 37 13.52 -2.87 1.34
C PHE A 37 12.21 -2.33 0.76
N CYS A 38 11.59 -1.35 1.42
CA CYS A 38 10.42 -0.62 0.91
C CYS A 38 10.74 0.07 -0.42
N ALA A 39 11.91 0.71 -0.52
CA ALA A 39 12.36 1.33 -1.76
C ALA A 39 12.48 0.34 -2.93
N ARG A 40 12.86 -0.93 -2.65
CA ARG A 40 12.87 -1.99 -3.67
C ARG A 40 11.47 -2.48 -4.01
N LEU A 41 10.59 -2.66 -3.02
CA LEU A 41 9.20 -3.05 -3.24
C LEU A 41 8.47 -2.07 -4.16
N ARG A 42 8.71 -0.76 -3.97
CA ARG A 42 8.14 0.29 -4.82
C ARG A 42 8.37 0.03 -6.32
N LEU A 43 9.54 -0.50 -6.72
CA LEU A 43 9.84 -0.79 -8.12
C LEU A 43 8.92 -1.88 -8.68
N SER A 44 8.71 -2.98 -7.94
CA SER A 44 7.78 -4.04 -8.35
C SER A 44 6.33 -3.56 -8.36
N LEU A 45 5.95 -2.71 -7.42
CA LEU A 45 4.62 -2.11 -7.40
C LEU A 45 4.40 -1.18 -8.61
N GLU A 46 5.41 -0.43 -9.03
CA GLU A 46 5.34 0.38 -10.25
C GLU A 46 5.15 -0.46 -11.52
N GLU A 47 5.83 -1.60 -11.62
CA GLU A 47 5.65 -2.56 -12.72
C GLU A 47 4.21 -3.10 -12.75
N VAL A 48 3.68 -3.54 -11.60
CA VAL A 48 2.30 -4.03 -11.49
C VAL A 48 1.28 -2.96 -11.85
N MET A 49 1.47 -1.72 -11.38
CA MET A 49 0.57 -0.61 -11.73
C MET A 49 0.62 -0.26 -13.22
N ALA A 50 1.78 -0.41 -13.87
CA ALA A 50 1.92 -0.19 -15.30
C ALA A 50 1.24 -1.30 -16.12
N GLU A 51 1.32 -2.55 -15.66
CA GLU A 51 0.68 -3.70 -16.31
C GLU A 51 -0.86 -3.69 -16.14
N TYR A 52 -1.35 -3.17 -15.01
CA TYR A 52 -2.76 -3.20 -14.63
C TYR A 52 -3.32 -1.82 -14.22
N PRO A 53 -3.28 -0.81 -15.11
CA PRO A 53 -3.49 0.60 -14.76
C PRO A 53 -4.88 0.90 -14.20
N ASP A 54 -5.91 0.19 -14.66
CA ASP A 54 -7.30 0.37 -14.24
C ASP A 54 -7.75 -0.64 -13.17
N GLN A 55 -6.90 -1.61 -12.82
CA GLN A 55 -7.28 -2.72 -11.95
C GLN A 55 -6.65 -2.66 -10.55
N VAL A 56 -5.56 -1.91 -10.39
CA VAL A 56 -4.78 -1.87 -9.15
C VAL A 56 -4.75 -0.46 -8.58
N ALA A 57 -5.06 -0.37 -7.28
CA ALA A 57 -4.81 0.82 -6.48
C ALA A 57 -3.93 0.50 -5.29
N ILE A 58 -2.98 1.39 -5.01
CA ILE A 58 -2.07 1.29 -3.87
C ILE A 58 -2.39 2.40 -2.89
N TYR A 59 -2.70 2.02 -1.66
CA TYR A 59 -2.94 2.89 -0.52
C TYR A 59 -1.71 2.84 0.39
N PHE A 60 -1.12 4.00 0.68
CA PHE A 60 0.13 4.10 1.41
C PHE A 60 -0.11 4.47 2.87
N VAL A 61 0.46 3.70 3.79
CA VAL A 61 0.48 4.01 5.23
C VAL A 61 1.92 4.30 5.61
N ASN A 62 2.20 5.54 6.01
CA ASN A 62 3.52 5.91 6.50
C ASN A 62 3.74 5.29 7.89
N TYR A 63 4.73 4.40 8.01
CA TYR A 63 5.11 3.74 9.25
C TYR A 63 6.62 3.87 9.46
N PRO A 64 7.08 4.98 10.05
CA PRO A 64 8.51 5.21 10.27
C PRO A 64 9.14 4.14 11.16
N LEU A 65 10.30 3.64 10.77
CA LEU A 65 11.11 2.66 11.52
C LEU A 65 11.75 3.27 12.78
N SER A 66 11.83 4.60 12.85
CA SER A 66 12.29 5.29 14.05
C SER A 66 11.23 5.26 15.14
N ASN A 67 11.58 4.67 16.28
CA ASN A 67 10.77 4.69 17.51
C ASN A 67 10.56 6.12 18.06
N GLN A 68 11.23 7.13 17.50
CA GLN A 68 10.98 8.54 17.85
C GLN A 68 9.72 9.09 17.17
N CYS A 69 9.33 8.52 16.02
CA CYS A 69 8.15 8.94 15.25
C CYS A 69 6.96 7.98 15.41
N ASN A 70 7.23 6.74 15.82
CA ASN A 70 6.24 5.73 16.18
C ASN A 70 6.58 5.17 17.57
N PRO A 71 6.37 5.95 18.65
CA PRO A 71 6.63 5.52 20.03
C PRO A 71 5.67 4.42 20.50
#